data_AF-A0A978T2K0-F1
#
_entry.id   AF-A0A978T2K0-F1
#
_cell.length_a   1.000
_cell.length_b   1.000
_cell.length_c   1.000
_cell.angle_alpha   90.00
_cell.angle_beta   90.00
_cell.angle_gamma   90.00
#
_symmetry.space_group_name_H-M   'P 1'
#
loop_
_entity.id
_entity.type
_entity.pdbx_description
1 polymer ?
#
loop_
_entity_poly.entity_id
_entity_poly.type
_entity_poly.pdbx_seq_one_letter_code
_entity_poly.pdbx_strand_id
1 'polypeptide(L)'
;MNGLFLGILVYVALQLVIGFVVSKGIKNENDYLLGGRSLGYPLAIFSIFATWFGAESCVGTAGAAYAEGLAGVRTDPFGYTLCL
;
A
#
# COMPACT_ATOMS: atom_id res chain seq x y z
N MET A 1 -0.20 -22.36 -12.03
CA MET A 1 -0.13 -21.16 -12.90
C MET A 1 -1.51 -20.52 -13.13
N ASN A 2 -2.58 -21.27 -13.44
CA ASN A 2 -3.93 -20.68 -13.61
C ASN A 2 -4.53 -20.03 -12.35
N GLY A 3 -4.37 -20.64 -11.16
CA GLY A 3 -4.98 -20.11 -9.93
C GLY A 3 -4.41 -18.75 -9.49
N LEU A 4 -3.10 -18.52 -9.67
CA LEU A 4 -2.44 -17.27 -9.31
C LEU A 4 -2.89 -16.13 -10.23
N PHE A 5 -2.94 -16.39 -11.53
CA PHE A 5 -3.39 -15.40 -12.52
C PHE A 5 -4.84 -14.98 -12.29
N LEU A 6 -5.70 -15.96 -11.97
CA LEU A 6 -7.10 -15.72 -11.64
C LEU A 6 -7.23 -14.91 -10.33
N GLY A 7 -6.39 -15.19 -9.32
CA GLY A 7 -6.33 -14.40 -8.09
C GLY A 7 -5.93 -12.94 -8.31
N ILE A 8 -4.92 -12.69 -9.14
CA ILE A 8 -4.48 -11.33 -9.51
C ILE A 8 -5.59 -10.60 -10.27
N LEU A 9 -6.23 -11.27 -11.24
CA LEU A 9 -7.35 -10.70 -11.99
C LEU A 9 -8.51 -10.29 -11.07
N VAL A 10 -8.88 -11.14 -10.11
CA VAL A 10 -9.92 -10.85 -9.13
C VAL A 10 -9.52 -9.66 -8.24
N TYR A 11 -8.27 -9.62 -7.78
CA TYR A 11 -7.75 -8.52 -6.96
C TYR A 11 -7.85 -7.16 -7.68
N VAL A 12 -7.37 -7.10 -8.92
CA VAL A 12 -7.44 -5.88 -9.75
C VAL A 12 -8.89 -5.49 -10.04
N ALA A 13 -9.74 -6.47 -10.37
CA ALA A 13 -11.15 -6.21 -10.62
C ALA A 13 -11.86 -5.63 -9.38
N LEU A 14 -11.60 -6.17 -8.19
CA LEU A 14 -12.14 -5.64 -6.94
C LEU A 14 -11.68 -4.20 -6.68
N GLN A 15 -10.40 -3.91 -6.91
CA GLN A 15 -9.86 -2.56 -6.72
C GLN A 15 -10.52 -1.54 -7.67
N LEU A 16 -10.75 -1.92 -8.93
CA LEU A 16 -11.48 -1.10 -9.89
C LEU A 16 -12.94 -0.88 -9.50
N VAL A 17 -13.63 -1.93 -9.01
CA VAL A 17 -15.01 -1.82 -8.54
C VAL A 17 -15.11 -0.87 -7.36
N ILE A 18 -14.21 -0.98 -6.38
CA ILE A 18 -14.17 -0.06 -5.22
C ILE A 18 -13.96 1.37 -5.70
N GLY A 19 -12.99 1.60 -6.59
CA GLY A 19 -12.75 2.92 -7.19
C GLY A 19 -14.00 3.48 -7.87
N PHE A 20 -14.65 2.69 -8.73
CA PHE A 20 -15.85 3.11 -9.46
C PHE A 20 -17.04 3.44 -8.55
N VAL A 21 -17.26 2.63 -7.50
CA VAL A 21 -18.33 2.87 -6.51
C VAL A 21 -18.06 4.15 -5.73
N VAL A 22 -16.81 4.38 -5.30
CA VAL A 22 -16.42 5.57 -4.55
C VAL A 22 -16.47 6.83 -5.44
N SER A 23 -16.05 6.75 -6.71
CA SER A 23 -16.08 7.87 -7.65
C SER A 23 -17.49 8.42 -7.90
N LYS A 24 -18.54 7.59 -7.77
CA LYS A 24 -19.94 8.05 -7.87
C LYS A 24 -20.36 9.00 -6.74
N GLY A 25 -19.66 8.98 -5.60
CA GLY A 25 -19.94 9.85 -4.46
C GLY A 25 -19.35 11.26 -4.57
N ILE A 26 -18.42 11.47 -5.50
CA ILE A 26 -17.60 12.68 -5.56
C ILE A 26 -18.35 13.81 -6.28
N LYS A 27 -18.60 14.90 -5.55
CA LYS A 27 -19.33 16.07 -6.07
C LYS A 27 -18.54 17.36 -6.12
N ASN A 28 -17.41 17.44 -5.43
CA ASN A 28 -16.62 18.67 -5.30
C ASN A 28 -15.11 18.36 -5.23
N GLU A 29 -14.28 19.34 -5.55
CA GLU A 29 -12.82 19.22 -5.55
C GLU A 29 -12.27 18.88 -4.16
N ASN A 30 -12.87 19.44 -3.10
CA ASN A 30 -12.53 19.08 -1.72
C ASN A 30 -12.83 17.60 -1.40
N ASP A 31 -13.85 17.01 -2.02
CA ASP A 31 -14.19 15.61 -1.80
C ASP A 31 -13.25 14.69 -2.60
N TYR A 32 -12.84 15.13 -3.79
CA TYR A 32 -11.85 14.43 -4.62
C TYR A 32 -10.44 14.45 -4.02
N LEU A 33 -9.99 15.61 -3.50
CA LEU A 33 -8.63 15.81 -3.00
C LEU A 33 -8.46 15.43 -1.52
N LEU A 34 -9.49 15.66 -0.70
CA LEU A 34 -9.41 15.47 0.76
C LEU A 34 -10.33 14.35 1.27
N GLY A 35 -11.06 13.64 0.39
CA GLY A 35 -12.03 12.61 0.78
C GLY A 35 -13.10 13.14 1.75
N GLY A 36 -13.48 14.41 1.58
CA GLY A 36 -14.48 15.10 2.40
C GLY A 36 -14.02 15.37 3.84
N ARG A 37 -12.72 15.22 4.15
CA ARG A 37 -12.15 15.28 5.52
C ARG A 37 -12.79 14.28 6.49
N SER A 38 -13.48 13.27 5.95
CA SER A 38 -14.17 12.23 6.70
C SER A 38 -13.31 10.98 6.91
N LEU A 39 -12.15 10.89 6.25
CA LEU A 39 -11.23 9.77 6.49
C LEU A 39 -10.71 9.87 7.92
N GLY A 40 -11.19 8.98 8.78
CA GLY A 40 -10.71 8.89 10.16
C GLY A 40 -9.21 8.58 10.22
N TYR A 41 -8.58 8.92 11.35
CA TYR A 41 -7.16 8.68 11.62
C TYR A 41 -6.64 7.29 11.20
N PRO A 42 -7.31 6.15 11.47
CA PRO A 42 -6.77 4.85 11.07
C PRO A 42 -6.65 4.71 9.54
N LEU A 43 -7.63 5.18 8.77
CA LEU A 43 -7.58 5.08 7.31
C LEU A 43 -6.46 5.94 6.72
N ALA A 44 -6.26 7.12 7.29
CA ALA A 44 -5.17 8.01 6.90
C ALA A 44 -3.79 7.38 7.17
N ILE A 45 -3.60 6.79 8.36
CA ILE A 45 -2.37 6.07 8.72
C ILE A 45 -2.13 4.94 7.73
N PHE A 46 -3.11 4.06 7.50
CA PHE A 46 -2.96 2.95 6.55
C PHE A 46 -2.65 3.42 5.13
N SER A 47 -3.24 4.53 4.67
CA SER A 47 -2.94 5.11 3.35
C SER A 47 -1.50 5.61 3.24
N ILE A 48 -0.99 6.26 4.29
CA ILE A 48 0.40 6.71 4.36
C ILE A 48 1.34 5.51 4.36
N PHE A 49 1.07 4.51 5.19
CA PHE A 49 1.84 3.27 5.22
C PHE A 49 1.82 2.55 3.86
N ALA A 50 0.66 2.45 3.22
CA ALA A 50 0.51 1.83 1.90
C ALA A 50 1.27 2.59 0.80
N THR A 51 1.42 3.92 0.92
CA THR A 51 2.22 4.73 0.00
C THR A 51 3.72 4.48 0.18
N TRP A 52 4.16 4.18 1.41
CA TRP A 52 5.56 3.95 1.72
C TRP A 52 6.03 2.52 1.40
N PHE A 53 5.17 1.53 1.64
CA PHE A 53 5.46 0.11 1.39
C PHE A 53 5.02 -0.33 -0.01
N GLY A 54 5.88 -0.08 -0.99
CA GLY A 54 5.73 -0.55 -2.36
C GLY A 54 6.21 -1.99 -2.58
N ALA A 55 5.86 -2.56 -3.74
CA ALA A 55 6.34 -3.89 -4.13
C ALA A 55 7.87 -3.96 -4.21
N GLU A 56 8.51 -2.86 -4.58
CA GLU A 56 9.97 -2.72 -4.60
C GLU A 56 10.59 -2.93 -3.22
N SER A 57 10.04 -2.29 -2.18
CA SER A 57 10.56 -2.36 -0.81
C SER A 57 10.43 -3.78 -0.27
N CYS A 58 9.28 -4.42 -0.51
CA CYS A 58 9.02 -5.81 -0.10
C CYS A 58 9.96 -6.81 -0.78
N VAL A 59 10.25 -6.62 -2.07
CA VAL A 59 11.17 -7.50 -2.82
C VAL A 59 12.62 -7.23 -2.42
N GLY A 60 13.00 -5.97 -2.23
CA GLY A 60 14.33 -5.55 -1.78
C GLY A 60 14.68 -6.09 -0.40
N THR A 61 13.77 -5.96 0.57
CA THR A 61 13.93 -6.56 1.91
C THR A 61 14.01 -8.06 1.88
N ALA A 62 13.17 -8.73 1.09
CA ALA A 62 13.24 -10.19 0.95
C ALA A 62 14.58 -10.64 0.34
N GLY A 63 15.10 -9.89 -0.63
CA GLY A 63 16.42 -10.12 -1.21
C GLY A 63 17.57 -9.91 -0.22
N ALA A 64 17.53 -8.83 0.56
CA ALA A 64 18.51 -8.55 1.60
C ALA A 64 18.47 -9.59 2.73
N ALA A 65 17.27 -10.03 3.13
CA ALA A 65 17.07 -11.11 4.09
C ALA A 65 17.67 -12.44 3.60
N TYR A 66 17.53 -12.72 2.30
CA TYR A 66 18.10 -13.92 1.70
C TYR A 66 19.63 -13.89 1.63
N ALA A 67 20.21 -12.72 1.36
CA ALA A 67 21.66 -12.56 1.21
C ALA A 67 22.41 -12.45 2.54
N GLU A 68 21.89 -11.70 3.51
CA GLU A 68 22.60 -11.32 4.74
C GLU A 68 21.89 -11.78 6.02
N GLY A 69 20.78 -12.52 5.91
CA GLY A 69 19.99 -12.99 7.05
C GLY A 69 19.35 -11.84 7.84
N LEU A 70 19.10 -12.07 9.14
CA LEU A 70 18.53 -11.06 10.06
C LEU A 70 19.37 -9.78 10.20
N ALA A 71 20.64 -9.78 9.76
CA ALA A 71 21.49 -8.60 9.75
C ALA A 71 21.15 -7.64 8.59
N GLY A 72 20.81 -8.17 7.41
CA GLY A 72 20.41 -7.37 6.23
C GLY A 72 19.03 -6.73 6.34
N VAL A 73 18.15 -7.28 7.17
CA VAL A 73 16.80 -6.73 7.45
C VAL A 73 16.82 -5.68 8.55
N ARG A 74 17.97 -5.38 9.17
CA ARG A 74 18.06 -4.37 10.24
C ARG A 74 17.61 -2.98 9.78
N THR A 75 17.73 -2.71 8.49
CA THR A 75 17.36 -1.44 7.87
C THR A 75 15.85 -1.21 7.88
N ASP A 76 15.05 -2.28 7.83
CA ASP A 76 13.58 -2.25 7.70
C ASP A 76 12.90 -2.83 8.96
N PRO A 77 12.01 -2.12 9.69
CA PRO A 77 11.68 -0.69 9.70
C PRO A 77 12.58 0.15 10.62
N PHE A 78 13.42 -0.47 11.45
CA PHE A 78 14.13 0.21 12.55
C PHE A 78 15.27 1.14 12.07
N GLY A 79 15.97 0.78 10.99
CA GLY A 79 17.01 1.64 10.39
C GLY A 79 16.42 2.90 9.74
N TYR A 80 15.33 2.78 8.99
CA TYR A 80 14.62 3.93 8.40
C TYR A 80 14.04 4.88 9.47
N THR A 81 13.61 4.36 10.63
CA THR A 81 13.10 5.21 11.72
C THR A 81 14.18 5.86 12.59
N LEU A 82 15.42 5.35 12.59
CA LEU A 82 16.52 5.85 13.43
C LEU A 82 17.39 6.90 12.74
N CYS A 83 17.30 7.01 11.41
CA CYS A 83 18.10 7.94 10.62
C CYS A 83 17.30 9.12 10.04
N LEU A 84 15.99 9.17 10.32
CA LEU A 84 15.10 10.31 10.09
C LEU A 84 14.89 11.06 11.41
#